data_AF-A0A2E0G845-F1
#
_entry.id   AF-A0A2E0G845-F1
#
_cell.length_a   1.000
_cell.length_b   1.000
_cell.length_c   1.000
_cell.angle_alpha   90.00
_cell.angle_beta   90.00
_cell.angle_gamma   90.00
#
_symmetry.space_group_name_H-M   'P 1'
#
loop_
_entity.id
_entity.type
_entity.pdbx_description
1 polymer ?
#
loop_
_entity_poly.entity_id
_entity_poly.type
_entity_poly.pdbx_seq_one_letter_code
_entity_poly.pdbx_strand_id
1 'polypeptide(L)'
;MNGLNYFFLIGDFTVAIALLVGFFLARKNNRISIEYYTLFWIGCLIGATWEFTFLFLGDEFLHPVNVWPYGLSGWPRKLSHSIWDGGIFMVGIFLCEKYLKGPLFKSFNKNELFVMLSWGLFQELLVEYLFNGRVWIYEPLPWNPIIIPPLPGTASLSPGYTLIPQAVWVVAPILFYLICLKVMKEKDFIR
;
A
#
# COMPACT_ATOMS: atom_id res chain seq x y z
N MET A 1 -12.96 -1.08 -23.39
CA MET A 1 -11.64 -1.12 -22.72
C MET A 1 -10.62 -1.72 -23.68
N ASN A 2 -9.39 -1.18 -23.73
CA ASN A 2 -8.31 -1.77 -24.51
C ASN A 2 -7.64 -2.93 -23.73
N GLY A 3 -6.75 -3.68 -24.39
CA GLY A 3 -6.07 -4.83 -23.77
C GLY A 3 -5.25 -4.47 -22.52
N LEU A 4 -4.62 -3.29 -22.51
CA LEU A 4 -3.86 -2.79 -21.37
C LEU A 4 -4.74 -2.56 -20.13
N ASN A 5 -5.95 -2.03 -20.31
CA ASN A 5 -6.90 -1.82 -19.21
C ASN A 5 -7.38 -3.14 -18.60
N TYR A 6 -7.58 -4.18 -19.43
CA TYR A 6 -7.89 -5.52 -18.92
C TYR A 6 -6.70 -6.13 -18.19
N PHE A 7 -5.48 -5.91 -18.68
CA PHE A 7 -4.28 -6.37 -18.00
C PHE A 7 -4.15 -5.75 -16.61
N PHE A 8 -4.37 -4.43 -16.46
CA PHE A 8 -4.34 -3.78 -15.15
C PHE A 8 -5.46 -4.28 -14.22
N LEU A 9 -6.69 -4.40 -14.72
CA LEU A 9 -7.81 -4.92 -13.94
C LEU A 9 -7.53 -6.34 -13.44
N ILE A 10 -7.16 -7.25 -14.33
CA ILE A 10 -6.92 -8.66 -13.99
C ILE A 10 -5.71 -8.76 -13.06
N GLY A 11 -4.63 -8.03 -13.38
CA GLY A 11 -3.41 -7.99 -12.57
C GLY A 11 -3.68 -7.54 -11.13
N ASP A 12 -4.46 -6.46 -10.96
CA ASP A 12 -4.80 -5.91 -9.64
C ASP A 12 -5.45 -6.98 -8.74
N PHE A 13 -6.58 -7.55 -9.18
CA PHE A 13 -7.30 -8.56 -8.39
C PHE A 13 -6.53 -9.88 -8.27
N THR A 14 -5.75 -10.28 -9.29
CA THR A 14 -4.96 -11.51 -9.23
C THR A 14 -3.92 -11.44 -8.12
N VAL A 15 -3.23 -10.30 -8.00
CA VAL A 15 -2.23 -10.13 -6.94
C VAL A 15 -2.89 -10.04 -5.57
N ALA A 16 -4.00 -9.32 -5.42
CA ALA A 16 -4.73 -9.28 -4.15
C ALA A 16 -5.16 -10.70 -3.69
N ILE A 17 -5.72 -11.50 -4.60
CA ILE A 17 -6.07 -12.91 -4.30
C ILE A 17 -4.82 -13.72 -3.95
N ALA A 18 -3.73 -13.56 -4.71
CA ALA A 18 -2.48 -14.27 -4.45
C ALA A 18 -1.89 -13.92 -3.08
N LEU A 19 -2.00 -12.66 -2.62
CA LEU A 19 -1.58 -12.23 -1.28
C LEU A 19 -2.45 -12.89 -0.20
N LEU A 20 -3.79 -12.82 -0.33
CA LEU A 20 -4.70 -13.45 0.63
C LEU A 20 -4.44 -14.95 0.76
N VAL A 21 -4.40 -15.67 -0.37
CA VAL A 21 -4.15 -17.10 -0.42
C VAL A 21 -2.74 -17.42 0.08
N GLY A 22 -1.75 -16.62 -0.31
CA GLY A 22 -0.35 -16.77 0.09
C GLY A 22 -0.17 -16.68 1.60
N PHE A 23 -0.69 -15.62 2.23
CA PHE A 23 -0.63 -15.44 3.69
C PHE A 23 -1.44 -16.50 4.44
N PHE A 24 -2.63 -16.86 3.94
CA PHE A 24 -3.44 -17.93 4.53
C PHE A 24 -2.70 -19.28 4.51
N LEU A 25 -2.15 -19.68 3.35
CA LEU A 25 -1.39 -20.93 3.20
C LEU A 25 -0.09 -20.90 4.00
N ALA A 26 0.62 -19.78 4.03
CA ALA A 26 1.82 -19.62 4.83
C ALA A 26 1.51 -19.79 6.33
N ARG A 27 0.40 -19.23 6.82
CA ARG A 27 -0.04 -19.39 8.21
C ARG A 27 -0.48 -20.82 8.50
N LYS A 28 -1.28 -21.42 7.62
CA LYS A 28 -1.78 -22.81 7.74
C LYS A 28 -0.63 -23.82 7.79
N ASN A 29 0.41 -23.59 7.00
CA ASN A 29 1.59 -24.45 6.93
C ASN A 29 2.69 -24.07 7.94
N ASN A 30 2.38 -23.21 8.92
CA ASN A 30 3.31 -22.72 9.95
C ASN A 30 4.63 -22.12 9.41
N ARG A 31 4.61 -21.56 8.19
CA ARG A 31 5.76 -20.86 7.58
C ARG A 31 5.94 -19.45 8.12
N ILE A 32 4.86 -18.84 8.59
CA ILE A 32 4.85 -17.56 9.29
C ILE A 32 4.19 -17.72 10.64
N SER A 33 4.64 -16.94 11.62
CA SER A 33 4.03 -16.91 12.92
C SER A 33 2.70 -16.14 12.90
N ILE A 34 1.92 -16.24 13.98
CA ILE A 34 0.65 -15.54 14.08
C ILE A 34 0.83 -14.03 14.01
N GLU A 35 1.96 -13.50 14.51
CA GLU A 35 2.28 -12.08 14.53
C GLU A 35 2.40 -11.52 13.11
N TYR A 36 3.15 -12.16 12.20
CA TYR A 36 3.23 -11.72 10.80
C TYR A 36 1.89 -11.83 10.08
N TYR A 37 1.10 -12.86 10.39
CA TYR A 37 -0.24 -13.01 9.82
C TYR A 37 -1.18 -11.89 10.30
N THR A 38 -1.13 -11.55 11.59
CA THR A 38 -1.86 -10.42 12.17
C THR A 38 -1.39 -9.09 11.58
N LEU A 39 -0.08 -8.90 11.39
CA LEU A 39 0.49 -7.68 10.80
C LEU A 39 0.08 -7.49 9.35
N PHE A 40 -0.05 -8.57 8.57
CA PHE A 40 -0.62 -8.47 7.22
C PHE A 40 -2.03 -7.88 7.25
N TRP A 41 -2.91 -8.41 8.11
CA TRP A 41 -4.28 -7.89 8.25
C TRP A 41 -4.34 -6.47 8.80
N ILE A 42 -3.47 -6.13 9.75
CA ILE A 42 -3.32 -4.75 10.24
C ILE A 42 -2.91 -3.82 9.10
N GLY A 43 -1.95 -4.22 8.27
CA GLY A 43 -1.56 -3.49 7.08
C GLY A 43 -2.73 -3.28 6.12
N CYS A 44 -3.54 -4.31 5.90
CA CYS A 44 -4.76 -4.17 5.09
C CYS A 44 -5.77 -3.19 5.69
N LEU A 45 -5.96 -3.21 7.01
CA LEU A 45 -6.88 -2.30 7.71
C LEU A 45 -6.38 -0.85 7.67
N ILE A 46 -5.08 -0.65 7.82
CA ILE A 46 -4.43 0.65 7.64
C ILE A 46 -4.66 1.13 6.20
N GLY A 47 -4.40 0.30 5.19
CA GLY A 47 -4.67 0.62 3.78
C GLY A 47 -6.11 1.03 3.51
N ALA A 48 -7.05 0.27 4.06
CA ALA A 48 -8.47 0.57 3.95
C ALA A 48 -8.84 1.95 4.49
N THR A 49 -8.11 2.51 5.46
CA THR A 49 -8.41 3.84 5.98
C THR A 49 -8.34 4.91 4.90
N TRP A 50 -7.30 4.95 4.07
CA TRP A 50 -7.22 5.95 2.99
C TRP A 50 -7.96 5.51 1.75
N GLU A 51 -7.92 4.23 1.37
CA GLU A 51 -8.58 3.77 0.14
C GLU A 51 -10.09 4.04 0.16
N PHE A 52 -10.73 3.82 1.32
CA PHE A 52 -12.15 4.16 1.49
C PHE A 52 -12.37 5.65 1.76
N THR A 53 -11.46 6.35 2.44
CA THR A 53 -11.57 7.82 2.54
C THR A 53 -11.57 8.46 1.16
N PHE A 54 -10.68 8.04 0.27
CA PHE A 54 -10.61 8.54 -1.10
C PHE A 54 -11.85 8.18 -1.91
N LEU A 55 -12.44 7.01 -1.67
CA LEU A 55 -13.74 6.64 -2.24
C LEU A 55 -14.86 7.58 -1.76
N PHE A 56 -14.88 7.95 -0.48
CA PHE A 56 -15.88 8.85 0.09
C PHE A 56 -15.72 10.31 -0.35
N LEU A 57 -14.48 10.75 -0.60
CA LEU A 57 -14.21 12.06 -1.20
C LEU A 57 -14.67 12.13 -2.67
N GLY A 58 -14.89 10.98 -3.31
CA GLY A 58 -15.48 10.88 -4.63
C GLY A 58 -14.57 11.34 -5.76
N ASP A 59 -15.17 11.46 -6.95
CA ASP A 59 -14.46 11.78 -8.19
C ASP A 59 -13.83 13.19 -8.18
N GLU A 60 -14.28 14.08 -7.28
CA GLU A 60 -13.67 15.39 -7.04
C GLU A 60 -12.25 15.31 -6.47
N PHE A 61 -11.90 14.17 -5.86
CA PHE A 61 -10.56 13.92 -5.31
C PHE A 61 -9.80 12.85 -6.10
N LEU A 62 -10.44 11.71 -6.36
CA LEU A 62 -9.82 10.57 -7.03
C LEU A 62 -10.84 9.92 -7.96
N HIS A 63 -10.59 10.01 -9.26
CA HIS A 63 -11.44 9.40 -10.27
C HIS A 63 -10.67 8.39 -11.13
N PRO A 64 -11.34 7.34 -11.63
CA PRO A 64 -10.71 6.38 -12.53
C PRO A 64 -10.55 6.98 -13.93
N VAL A 65 -9.37 6.81 -14.54
CA VAL A 65 -9.18 7.10 -15.98
C VAL A 65 -10.02 6.15 -16.83
N ASN A 66 -10.14 4.90 -16.36
CA ASN A 66 -10.89 3.85 -17.02
C ASN A 66 -11.87 3.20 -16.05
N VAL A 67 -13.16 3.27 -16.39
CA VAL A 67 -14.21 2.56 -15.65
C VAL A 67 -14.14 1.07 -15.98
N TRP A 68 -13.71 0.29 -15.00
CA TRP A 68 -13.75 -1.17 -14.99
C TRP A 68 -15.19 -1.69 -14.93
N PRO A 69 -15.51 -2.76 -15.67
CA PRO A 69 -16.86 -3.32 -15.76
C PRO A 69 -17.35 -3.90 -14.43
N TYR A 70 -18.64 -4.24 -14.37
CA TYR A 70 -19.27 -4.92 -13.23
C TYR A 70 -19.16 -4.19 -11.88
N GLY A 71 -18.99 -2.86 -11.92
CA GLY A 71 -18.82 -2.06 -10.70
C GLY A 71 -17.45 -2.22 -10.03
N LEU A 72 -16.49 -2.89 -10.68
CA LEU A 72 -15.15 -3.12 -10.13
C LEU A 72 -14.32 -1.85 -9.99
N SER A 73 -14.80 -0.68 -10.45
CA SER A 73 -14.12 0.61 -10.22
C SER A 73 -14.37 1.20 -8.83
N GLY A 74 -15.44 0.77 -8.15
CA GLY A 74 -15.83 1.32 -6.85
C GLY A 74 -15.14 0.60 -5.70
N TRP A 75 -15.91 0.29 -4.65
CA TRP A 75 -15.40 -0.37 -3.45
C TRP A 75 -14.62 -1.69 -3.67
N PRO A 76 -14.87 -2.53 -4.72
CA PRO A 76 -14.09 -3.74 -4.92
C PRO A 76 -12.61 -3.46 -5.22
N ARG A 77 -12.32 -2.41 -6.00
CA ARG A 77 -10.93 -1.96 -6.25
C ARG A 77 -10.30 -1.46 -4.96
N LYS A 78 -11.03 -0.70 -4.14
CA LYS A 78 -10.55 -0.20 -2.85
C LYS A 78 -10.18 -1.32 -1.89
N LEU A 79 -10.99 -2.38 -1.85
CA LEU A 79 -10.67 -3.59 -1.10
C LEU A 79 -9.42 -4.29 -1.65
N SER A 80 -9.30 -4.43 -2.98
CA SER A 80 -8.12 -5.00 -3.63
C SER A 80 -6.84 -4.22 -3.27
N HIS A 81 -6.87 -2.90 -3.43
CA HIS A 81 -5.75 -2.02 -3.07
C HIS A 81 -5.41 -2.08 -1.58
N SER A 82 -6.40 -2.17 -0.69
CA SER A 82 -6.15 -2.35 0.75
C SER A 82 -5.35 -3.63 1.02
N ILE A 83 -5.63 -4.72 0.27
CA ILE A 83 -4.87 -5.98 0.37
C ILE A 83 -3.44 -5.80 -0.16
N TRP A 84 -3.28 -5.05 -1.26
CA TRP A 84 -1.96 -4.66 -1.77
C TRP A 84 -1.15 -3.90 -0.72
N ASP A 85 -1.76 -2.92 -0.04
CA ASP A 85 -1.11 -2.15 1.02
C ASP A 85 -0.61 -3.05 2.15
N GLY A 86 -1.42 -4.01 2.58
CA GLY A 86 -0.99 -5.06 3.52
C GLY A 86 0.25 -5.81 3.01
N GLY A 87 0.24 -6.22 1.74
CA GLY A 87 1.41 -6.85 1.10
C GLY A 87 2.65 -5.95 1.10
N ILE A 88 2.50 -4.69 0.71
CA ILE A 88 3.58 -3.69 0.66
C ILE A 88 4.20 -3.48 2.03
N PHE A 89 3.39 -3.37 3.08
CA PHE A 89 3.86 -3.28 4.46
C PHE A 89 4.68 -4.50 4.88
N MET A 90 4.21 -5.70 4.52
CA MET A 90 4.93 -6.94 4.82
C MET A 90 6.26 -7.04 4.06
N VAL A 91 6.36 -6.48 2.85
CA VAL A 91 7.65 -6.34 2.15
C VAL A 91 8.59 -5.43 2.94
N GLY A 92 8.10 -4.35 3.54
CA GLY A 92 8.89 -3.49 4.43
C GLY A 92 9.50 -4.26 5.61
N ILE A 93 8.72 -5.15 6.25
CA ILE A 93 9.22 -6.06 7.28
C ILE A 93 10.29 -7.00 6.72
N PHE A 94 10.04 -7.63 5.58
CA PHE A 94 10.99 -8.52 4.92
C PHE A 94 12.32 -7.81 4.60
N LEU A 95 12.28 -6.56 4.15
CA LEU A 95 13.49 -5.77 3.88
C LEU A 95 14.28 -5.49 5.17
N CYS A 96 13.60 -5.22 6.28
CA CYS A 96 14.26 -5.09 7.59
C CYS A 96 14.96 -6.40 7.97
N GLU A 97 14.27 -7.54 7.86
CA GLU A 97 14.84 -8.87 8.15
C GLU A 97 16.02 -9.23 7.26
N LYS A 98 15.98 -8.80 6.00
CA LYS A 98 17.02 -9.10 5.03
C LYS A 98 18.29 -8.28 5.25
N TYR A 99 18.16 -7.01 5.63
CA TYR A 99 19.29 -6.06 5.64
C TYR A 99 19.75 -5.63 7.03
N LEU A 100 18.91 -5.76 8.05
CA LEU A 100 19.26 -5.38 9.42
C LEU A 100 19.61 -6.62 10.24
N LYS A 101 20.39 -6.41 11.31
CA LYS A 101 20.83 -7.48 12.23
C LYS A 101 20.28 -7.21 13.63
N GLY A 102 20.06 -8.28 14.38
CA GLY A 102 19.64 -8.23 15.78
C GLY A 102 18.14 -8.49 15.98
N PRO A 103 17.63 -8.33 17.22
CA PRO A 103 16.22 -8.50 17.50
C PRO A 103 15.42 -7.36 16.87
N LEU A 104 14.72 -7.66 15.78
CA LEU A 104 13.93 -6.69 15.04
C LEU A 104 12.57 -6.44 15.69
N PHE A 105 12.11 -5.20 15.63
CA PHE A 105 10.79 -4.76 16.11
C PHE A 105 10.53 -5.01 17.60
N LYS A 106 11.58 -5.18 18.41
CA LYS A 106 11.48 -5.35 19.88
C LYS A 106 11.53 -4.04 20.65
N SER A 107 12.15 -3.03 20.07
CA SER A 107 12.24 -1.67 20.60
C SER A 107 12.40 -0.70 19.45
N PHE A 108 12.13 0.58 19.68
CA PHE A 108 12.27 1.59 18.65
C PHE A 108 13.71 1.63 18.12
N ASN A 109 13.84 1.51 16.80
CA ASN A 109 15.09 1.51 16.07
C ASN A 109 14.94 2.38 14.82
N LYS A 110 15.79 3.39 14.72
CA LYS A 110 15.77 4.35 13.61
C LYS A 110 16.06 3.69 12.26
N ASN A 111 16.85 2.61 12.23
CA ASN A 111 17.18 1.91 10.99
C ASN A 111 16.00 1.09 10.45
N GLU A 112 15.23 0.46 11.34
CA GLU A 112 13.99 -0.24 10.95
C GLU A 112 13.00 0.76 10.34
N LEU A 113 12.76 1.86 11.05
CA LEU A 113 11.89 2.93 10.56
C LEU A 113 12.39 3.52 9.24
N PHE A 114 13.70 3.75 9.11
CA PHE A 114 14.30 4.26 7.88
C PHE A 114 14.09 3.32 6.69
N VAL A 115 14.27 2.01 6.88
CA VAL A 115 14.02 1.01 5.82
C VAL A 115 12.55 1.01 5.42
N MET A 116 11.63 1.03 6.39
CA MET A 116 10.19 1.04 6.12
C MET A 116 9.73 2.31 5.42
N LEU A 117 10.24 3.47 5.83
CA LEU A 117 9.97 4.76 5.17
C LEU A 117 10.58 4.82 3.77
N SER A 118 11.81 4.36 3.59
CA SER A 118 12.46 4.36 2.28
C SER A 118 11.73 3.46 1.30
N TRP A 119 11.35 2.26 1.76
CA TRP A 119 10.51 1.35 0.99
C TRP A 119 9.15 1.94 0.68
N GLY A 120 8.52 2.56 1.69
CA GLY A 120 7.22 3.20 1.66
C GLY A 120 7.15 4.55 0.92
N LEU A 121 8.28 5.15 0.54
CA LEU A 121 8.30 6.27 -0.40
C LEU A 121 8.60 5.80 -1.82
N PHE A 122 9.51 4.84 -1.97
CA PHE A 122 9.95 4.34 -3.27
C PHE A 122 8.83 3.69 -4.09
N GLN A 123 8.09 2.77 -3.47
CA GLN A 123 6.93 2.11 -4.06
C GLN A 123 5.80 3.08 -4.43
N GLU A 124 5.57 4.17 -3.68
CA GLU A 124 4.50 5.14 -3.92
C GLU A 124 4.87 5.97 -5.14
N LEU A 125 6.11 6.46 -5.18
CA LEU A 125 6.64 7.11 -6.38
C LEU A 125 6.58 6.19 -7.60
N LEU A 126 6.87 4.90 -7.42
CA LEU A 126 6.77 3.92 -8.50
C LEU A 126 5.32 3.68 -8.94
N VAL A 127 4.38 3.56 -8.00
CA VAL A 127 2.95 3.37 -8.25
C VAL A 127 2.38 4.57 -9.00
N GLU A 128 2.66 5.79 -8.54
CA GLU A 128 2.26 7.02 -9.21
C GLU A 128 2.88 7.11 -10.62
N TYR A 129 4.18 6.79 -10.76
CA TYR A 129 4.85 6.78 -12.07
C TYR A 129 4.17 5.83 -13.08
N LEU A 130 3.80 4.64 -12.61
CA LEU A 130 3.24 3.59 -13.46
C LEU A 130 1.74 3.77 -13.73
N PHE A 131 0.97 4.25 -12.76
CA PHE A 131 -0.49 4.16 -12.80
C PHE A 131 -1.23 5.49 -12.81
N ASN A 132 -0.65 6.58 -12.30
CA ASN A 132 -1.29 7.89 -12.34
C ASN A 132 -1.42 8.37 -13.79
N GLY A 133 -2.63 8.78 -14.18
CA GLY A 133 -3.02 9.10 -15.55
C GLY A 133 -3.21 7.88 -16.47
N ARG A 134 -3.01 6.65 -16.00
CA ARG A 134 -3.35 5.40 -16.74
C ARG A 134 -4.54 4.67 -16.13
N VAL A 135 -4.61 4.60 -14.81
CA VAL A 135 -5.62 3.85 -14.06
C VAL A 135 -6.51 4.80 -13.25
N TRP A 136 -5.90 5.75 -12.55
CA TRP A 136 -6.58 6.78 -11.76
C TRP A 136 -5.87 8.13 -11.91
N ILE A 137 -6.55 9.19 -11.49
CA ILE A 137 -6.00 10.54 -11.37
C ILE A 137 -6.41 11.09 -10.01
N TYR A 138 -5.44 11.64 -9.29
CA TYR A 138 -5.70 12.48 -8.13
C TYR A 138 -5.85 13.94 -8.59
N GLU A 139 -6.94 14.58 -8.21
CA GLU A 139 -7.24 15.94 -8.62
C GLU A 139 -6.31 16.96 -7.92
N PRO A 140 -5.72 17.91 -8.68
CA PRO A 140 -4.96 19.03 -8.12
C PRO A 140 -5.90 20.01 -7.39
N LEU A 141 -6.00 19.87 -6.08
CA LEU A 141 -6.84 20.73 -5.23
C LEU A 141 -5.97 21.67 -4.39
N PRO A 142 -6.49 22.79 -3.85
CA PRO A 142 -5.71 23.69 -2.99
C PRO A 142 -5.06 23.00 -1.78
N TRP A 143 -5.70 21.94 -1.27
CA TRP A 143 -5.23 21.10 -0.16
C TRP A 143 -4.58 19.79 -0.64
N ASN A 144 -4.58 19.52 -1.94
CA ASN A 144 -3.88 18.43 -2.59
C ASN A 144 -3.04 18.94 -3.79
N PRO A 145 -2.12 19.90 -3.59
CA PRO A 145 -1.38 20.50 -4.69
C PRO A 145 -0.43 19.49 -5.34
N ILE A 146 -0.09 19.73 -6.61
CA ILE A 146 0.99 19.02 -7.29
C ILE A 146 2.31 19.43 -6.63
N ILE A 147 3.04 18.45 -6.09
CA ILE A 147 4.35 18.66 -5.45
C ILE A 147 5.52 18.16 -6.30
N ILE A 148 5.26 17.23 -7.22
CA ILE A 148 6.23 16.80 -8.24
C ILE A 148 5.54 16.92 -9.60
N PRO A 149 6.08 17.72 -10.54
CA PRO A 149 5.51 17.82 -11.87
C PRO A 149 5.58 16.48 -12.62
N PRO A 150 4.82 16.31 -13.72
CA PRO A 150 4.93 15.13 -14.57
C PRO A 150 6.38 14.83 -14.95
N LEU A 151 6.78 13.56 -14.80
CA LEU A 151 8.13 13.11 -15.11
C LEU A 151 8.19 12.55 -16.53
N PRO A 152 9.36 12.54 -17.19
CA PRO A 152 9.51 11.87 -18.49
C PRO A 152 9.04 10.41 -18.42
N GLY A 153 8.14 10.02 -19.33
CA GLY A 153 7.60 8.65 -19.38
C GLY A 153 6.33 8.41 -18.55
N THR A 154 5.84 9.39 -17.79
CA THR A 154 4.50 9.30 -17.17
C THR A 154 3.39 9.35 -18.21
N ALA A 155 2.16 8.99 -17.82
CA ALA A 155 1.01 9.03 -18.71
C ALA A 155 0.70 10.46 -19.16
N SER A 156 0.16 10.62 -20.38
CA SER A 156 -0.23 11.93 -20.92
C SER A 156 -1.33 12.63 -20.13
N LEU A 157 -2.14 11.87 -19.41
CA LEU A 157 -3.21 12.39 -18.55
C LEU A 157 -2.77 12.62 -17.10
N SER A 158 -1.51 12.31 -16.75
CA SER A 158 -1.03 12.52 -15.38
C SER A 158 -0.89 14.01 -15.09
N PRO A 159 -1.51 14.54 -14.02
CA PRO A 159 -1.30 15.93 -13.59
C PRO A 159 0.05 16.13 -12.88
N GLY A 160 0.79 15.05 -12.61
CA GLY A 160 1.90 15.03 -11.66
C GLY A 160 1.48 14.42 -10.32
N TYR A 161 2.39 14.42 -9.36
CA TYR A 161 2.24 13.77 -8.06
C TYR A 161 1.68 14.78 -7.09
N THR A 162 0.55 14.44 -6.48
CA THR A 162 -0.16 15.33 -5.57
C THR A 162 0.21 15.06 -4.11
N LEU A 163 0.03 16.05 -3.23
CA LEU A 163 0.51 16.00 -1.85
C LEU A 163 -0.04 14.83 -1.01
N ILE A 164 -1.34 14.56 -1.09
CA ILE A 164 -2.01 13.66 -0.14
C ILE A 164 -1.58 12.20 -0.28
N PRO A 165 -1.53 11.61 -1.49
CA PRO A 165 -1.00 10.25 -1.66
C PRO A 165 0.42 10.11 -1.07
N GLN A 166 1.28 11.10 -1.29
CA GLN A 166 2.64 11.10 -0.73
C GLN A 166 2.64 11.21 0.79
N ALA A 167 1.78 12.06 1.35
CA ALA A 167 1.66 12.23 2.80
C ALA A 167 1.14 10.96 3.49
N VAL A 168 0.19 10.26 2.89
CA VAL A 168 -0.29 8.95 3.37
C VAL A 168 0.88 7.98 3.49
N TRP A 169 1.73 7.92 2.48
CA TRP A 169 2.88 7.02 2.45
C TRP A 169 4.08 7.45 3.30
N VAL A 170 4.07 8.67 3.85
CA VAL A 170 4.96 9.05 4.96
C VAL A 170 4.37 8.59 6.29
N VAL A 171 3.08 8.83 6.52
CA VAL A 171 2.43 8.60 7.82
C VAL A 171 2.17 7.11 8.08
N ALA A 172 1.70 6.38 7.07
CA ALA A 172 1.25 5.00 7.23
C ALA A 172 2.38 4.03 7.61
N PRO A 173 3.60 4.09 7.02
CA PRO A 173 4.72 3.26 7.49
C PRO A 173 5.14 3.57 8.92
N ILE A 174 5.04 4.83 9.38
CA ILE A 174 5.31 5.19 10.78
C ILE A 174 4.29 4.52 11.69
N LEU A 175 3.00 4.66 11.38
CA LEU A 175 1.93 4.04 12.15
C LEU A 175 2.09 2.51 12.19
N PHE A 176 2.33 1.90 11.04
CA PHE A 176 2.52 0.46 10.94
C PHE A 176 3.74 0.00 11.75
N TYR A 177 4.86 0.71 11.67
CA TYR A 177 6.06 0.43 12.48
C TYR A 177 5.77 0.46 13.98
N LEU A 178 5.07 1.49 14.47
CA LEU A 178 4.69 1.57 15.88
C LEU A 178 3.79 0.40 16.31
N ILE A 179 2.97 -0.13 15.41
CA ILE A 179 2.14 -1.31 15.67
C ILE A 179 3.00 -2.58 15.66
N CYS A 180 3.96 -2.71 14.74
CA CYS A 180 4.94 -3.80 14.76
C CYS A 180 5.63 -3.90 16.12
N LEU A 181 6.05 -2.77 16.69
CA LEU A 181 6.67 -2.72 18.03
C LEU A 181 5.75 -3.25 19.14
N LYS A 182 4.43 -3.06 19.02
CA LYS A 182 3.45 -3.57 20.00
C LYS A 182 3.24 -5.07 19.83
N VAL A 183 2.88 -5.48 18.62
CA VAL A 183 2.55 -6.87 18.28
C VAL A 183 3.73 -7.81 18.53
N MET A 184 4.95 -7.39 18.18
CA MET A 184 6.14 -8.22 18.34
C MET A 184 6.67 -8.25 19.78
N LYS A 185 6.32 -7.26 20.61
CA LYS A 185 6.74 -7.17 22.02
C LYS A 185 5.87 -8.01 22.96
N GLU A 186 4.56 -8.11 22.72
CA GLU A 186 3.63 -8.91 23.53
C GLU A 186 4.04 -10.39 23.65
N LYS A 187 4.74 -10.91 22.63
CA LYS A 187 5.28 -12.28 22.61
C LYS A 187 6.28 -12.58 23.74
N ASP A 188 7.02 -11.59 24.21
CA ASP A 188 8.06 -11.81 25.23
C ASP A 188 7.47 -11.87 26.65
N PHE A 189 6.21 -11.47 26.85
CA PHE A 189 5.52 -11.51 28.14
C PHE A 189 4.67 -12.77 28.37
N ILE A 190 4.41 -13.57 27.33
CA ILE A 190 3.55 -14.77 27.37
C ILE A 190 4.40 -16.08 27.39
N ARG A 191 5.72 -15.96 27.47
CA ARG A 191 6.64 -17.08 27.73
C ARG A 191 7.14 -17.04 29.17
#